data_AF-A0AAN8XH60-F1
#
_entry.id   AF-A0AAN8XH60-F1
#
_cell.length_a   1.000
_cell.length_b   1.000
_cell.length_c   1.000
_cell.angle_alpha   90.00
_cell.angle_beta   90.00
_cell.angle_gamma   90.00
#
_symmetry.space_group_name_H-M   'P 1'
#
loop_
_entity.id
_entity.type
_entity.pdbx_description
1 polymer ?
#
loop_
_entity_poly.entity_id
_entity_poly.type
_entity_poly.pdbx_seq_one_letter_code
_entity_poly.pdbx_strand_id
1 'polypeptide(L)'
;MEVASLDPENRTDPMSLVFPKMAKCIFKSFGSSGTIERRDVMCLIATNIINEKIYLFLWVWLVLLLVITSIWTVYRILILLLPFLRQFILKLYVREGFSSDVSEVMRCATRSDWLLLMSLGKNMESSVFSEFIHLFAKDLRSSADTYSMDDQEKKLAI
;
A
#
# COMPACT_ATOMS: atom_id res chain seq x y z
N MET A 1 11.87 17.71 27.24
CA MET A 1 10.43 18.06 27.19
C MET A 1 10.22 19.39 27.91
N GLU A 2 10.97 20.43 27.51
CA GLU A 2 11.04 21.73 28.23
C GLU A 2 10.73 22.90 27.30
N VAL A 3 10.04 22.60 26.20
CA VAL A 3 9.55 23.58 25.23
C VAL A 3 8.03 23.58 25.28
N ALA A 4 7.39 23.57 26.45
CA ALA A 4 5.92 23.65 26.53
C ALA A 4 5.43 24.79 27.44
N SER A 5 6.34 25.41 28.22
CA SER A 5 6.02 26.38 29.26
C SER A 5 6.49 27.82 29.00
N LEU A 6 7.04 28.14 27.82
CA LEU A 6 7.45 29.49 27.46
C LEU A 6 6.34 30.25 26.73
N ASP A 7 6.19 31.54 27.05
CA ASP A 7 5.31 32.50 26.37
C ASP A 7 5.40 32.35 24.85
N PRO A 8 4.27 32.36 24.11
CA PRO A 8 4.23 32.08 22.68
C PRO A 8 5.06 33.04 21.83
N GLU A 9 5.45 34.20 22.36
CA GLU A 9 6.32 35.18 21.70
C GLU A 9 7.81 34.80 21.73
N ASN A 10 8.24 34.01 22.72
CA ASN A 10 9.65 33.60 22.89
C ASN A 10 9.94 32.17 22.39
N ARG A 11 8.94 31.51 21.78
CA ARG A 11 9.08 30.19 21.17
C ARG A 11 9.55 30.34 19.74
N THR A 12 10.87 30.50 19.55
CA THR A 12 11.45 30.45 18.21
C THR A 12 11.59 28.99 17.78
N ASP A 13 10.56 28.45 17.13
CA ASP A 13 10.70 27.14 16.48
C ASP A 13 11.80 27.25 15.42
N PRO A 14 12.77 26.34 15.34
CA PRO A 14 13.87 26.44 14.37
C PRO A 14 13.37 26.55 12.91
N MET A 15 12.16 26.03 12.63
CA MET A 15 11.49 26.15 11.34
C MET A 15 11.07 27.59 11.01
N SER A 16 10.74 28.41 12.02
CA SER A 16 10.43 29.84 11.87
C SER A 16 11.66 30.71 11.59
N LEU A 17 12.86 30.20 11.93
CA LEU A 17 14.14 30.85 11.65
C LEU A 17 14.57 30.61 10.20
N VAL A 18 14.36 29.38 9.69
CA VAL A 18 14.66 29.00 8.30
C VAL A 18 13.61 29.54 7.32
N PHE A 19 12.35 29.60 7.76
CA PHE A 19 11.27 30.19 6.98
C PHE A 19 10.51 31.24 7.81
N PRO A 20 10.83 32.54 7.67
CA PRO A 20 10.12 33.61 8.37
C PRO A 20 8.75 33.86 7.73
N LYS A 21 7.72 34.00 8.57
CA LYS A 21 6.33 34.29 8.12
C LYS A 21 6.11 35.80 7.90
N MET A 22 7.00 36.63 8.43
CA MET A 22 6.99 38.09 8.30
C MET A 22 8.38 38.61 7.92
N ALA A 23 8.44 39.62 7.06
CA ALA A 23 9.67 40.30 6.67
C ALA A 23 9.53 41.83 6.78
N LYS A 24 10.62 42.50 7.14
CA LYS A 24 10.71 43.97 7.11
C LYS A 24 10.99 44.44 5.69
N CYS A 25 10.07 45.19 5.11
CA CYS A 25 10.20 45.79 3.78
C CYS A 25 10.41 47.30 3.93
N ILE A 26 11.40 47.85 3.21
CA ILE A 26 11.68 49.29 3.23
C ILE A 26 11.10 49.91 1.97
N PHE A 27 10.03 50.69 2.12
CA PHE A 27 9.43 51.46 1.03
C PHE A 27 10.07 52.85 0.97
N LYS A 28 10.70 53.19 -0.15
CA LYS A 28 11.30 54.51 -0.37
C LYS A 28 10.30 55.35 -1.15
N SER A 29 9.81 56.43 -0.54
CA SER A 29 8.91 57.40 -1.19
C SER A 29 9.57 58.76 -1.25
N PHE A 30 9.22 59.56 -2.26
CA PHE A 30 9.66 60.96 -2.36
C PHE A 30 8.63 61.87 -1.68
N GLY A 31 9.08 62.73 -0.76
CA GLY A 31 8.24 63.75 -0.13
C GLY A 31 8.00 64.96 -1.03
N SER A 32 7.11 65.87 -0.61
CA SER A 32 6.76 67.11 -1.35
C SER A 32 7.98 68.00 -1.66
N SER A 33 9.04 67.91 -0.85
CA SER A 33 10.29 68.65 -1.01
C SER A 33 11.38 67.90 -1.78
N GLY A 34 11.08 66.72 -2.37
CA GLY A 34 12.06 65.89 -3.09
C GLY A 34 12.99 65.06 -2.19
N THR A 35 12.77 65.05 -0.87
CA THR A 35 13.53 64.23 0.09
C THR A 35 13.10 62.76 0.03
N ILE A 36 14.06 61.85 0.18
CA ILE A 36 13.81 60.40 0.20
C ILE A 36 13.38 60.01 1.62
N GLU A 37 12.08 59.75 1.79
CA GLU A 37 11.52 59.25 3.04
C GLU A 37 11.51 57.71 3.02
N ARG A 38 12.10 57.09 4.04
CA ARG A 38 12.12 55.63 4.20
C ARG A 38 11.02 55.21 5.17
N ARG A 39 10.03 54.46 4.68
CA ARG A 39 8.98 53.87 5.51
C ARG A 39 9.18 52.37 5.64
N ASP A 40 9.28 51.92 6.88
CA ASP A 40 9.35 50.51 7.22
C ASP A 40 7.94 49.94 7.29
N VAL A 41 7.66 48.92 6.49
CA VAL A 41 6.40 48.17 6.51
C VAL A 41 6.68 46.70 6.78
N MET A 42 5.76 46.04 7.48
CA MET A 42 5.82 44.60 7.71
C MET A 42 5.08 43.88 6.60
N CYS A 43 5.76 42.94 5.94
CA CYS A 43 5.23 42.11 4.85
C CYS A 43 4.97 40.70 5.36
N LEU A 44 3.81 40.12 5.01
CA LEU A 44 3.51 38.70 5.25
C LEU A 44 4.01 37.86 4.08
N ILE A 45 4.82 36.84 4.36
CA ILE A 45 5.28 35.88 3.36
C ILE A 45 4.23 34.76 3.28
N ALA A 46 3.16 35.03 2.55
CA ALA A 46 1.99 34.14 2.44
C ALA A 46 2.37 32.72 1.97
N THR A 47 3.35 32.58 1.09
CA THR A 47 3.86 31.28 0.61
C THR A 47 4.35 30.39 1.75
N ASN A 48 5.01 30.98 2.74
CA ASN A 48 5.55 30.23 3.86
C ASN A 48 4.46 29.80 4.85
N ILE A 49 3.45 30.65 5.05
CA ILE A 49 2.27 30.33 5.86
C ILE A 49 1.46 29.21 5.22
N ILE A 50 1.29 29.23 3.89
CA ILE A 50 0.59 28.17 3.14
C ILE A 50 1.35 26.85 3.26
N ASN A 51 2.67 26.88 3.11
CA ASN A 51 3.51 25.70 3.25
C ASN A 51 3.36 25.03 4.63
N GLU A 52 3.38 25.81 5.70
CA GLU A 52 3.17 25.25 7.04
C GLU A 52 1.84 24.47 7.16
N LYS A 53 0.75 24.97 6.58
CA LYS A 53 -0.56 24.31 6.67
C LYS A 53 -0.67 23.09 5.76
N ILE A 54 -0.14 23.15 4.54
CA ILE A 54 -0.17 22.00 3.61
C ILE A 54 0.75 20.88 4.09
N TYR A 55 1.92 21.19 4.65
CA TYR A 55 2.83 20.16 5.18
C TYR A 55 2.23 19.44 6.38
N LEU A 56 1.52 20.14 7.28
CA LEU A 56 0.81 19.49 8.38
C LEU A 56 -0.31 18.57 7.88
N PHE A 57 -1.10 19.01 6.91
CA PHE A 57 -2.13 18.18 6.30
C PHE A 57 -1.54 16.94 5.61
N LEU A 58 -0.52 17.14 4.78
CA LEU A 58 0.16 16.05 4.07
C LEU A 58 0.84 15.08 5.02
N TRP A 59 1.43 15.55 6.12
CA TRP A 59 2.06 14.68 7.10
C TRP A 59 1.04 13.73 7.74
N VAL A 60 -0.10 14.24 8.21
CA VAL A 60 -1.18 13.39 8.76
C VAL A 60 -1.70 12.42 7.70
N TRP A 61 -1.91 12.91 6.48
CA TRP A 61 -2.36 12.09 5.35
C TRP A 61 -1.38 10.97 5.01
N LEU A 62 -0.08 11.27 4.94
CA LEU A 62 0.96 10.27 4.66
C LEU A 62 1.10 9.25 5.78
N VAL A 63 0.99 9.66 7.05
CA VAL A 63 0.98 8.72 8.17
C VAL A 63 -0.23 7.79 8.08
N LEU A 64 -1.42 8.31 7.77
CA LEU A 64 -2.63 7.51 7.56
C LEU A 64 -2.46 6.52 6.40
N LEU A 65 -1.95 6.98 5.24
CA LEU A 65 -1.68 6.10 4.10
C LEU A 65 -0.63 5.03 4.45
N LEU A 66 0.41 5.39 5.20
CA LEU A 66 1.43 4.44 5.64
C LEU A 66 0.83 3.36 6.55
N VAL A 67 -0.06 3.73 7.47
CA VAL A 67 -0.75 2.76 8.34
C VAL A 67 -1.62 1.81 7.52
N ILE A 68 -2.46 2.34 6.62
CA ILE A 68 -3.35 1.51 5.78
C ILE A 68 -2.55 0.54 4.90
N THR A 69 -1.51 1.06 4.22
CA THR A 69 -0.67 0.24 3.34
C THR A 69 0.17 -0.77 4.11
N SER A 70 0.63 -0.44 5.32
CA SER A 70 1.32 -1.37 6.22
C SER A 70 0.40 -2.51 6.64
N ILE A 71 -0.83 -2.22 7.09
CA ILE A 71 -1.81 -3.24 7.46
C ILE A 71 -2.08 -4.19 6.28
N TRP A 72 -2.30 -3.64 5.07
CA TRP A 72 -2.51 -4.44 3.86
C TRP A 72 -1.30 -5.32 3.53
N THR A 73 -0.10 -4.77 3.67
CA THR A 73 1.16 -5.50 3.41
C THR A 73 1.36 -6.62 4.42
N VAL A 74 1.13 -6.36 5.70
CA VAL A 74 1.20 -7.37 6.77
C VAL A 74 0.19 -8.48 6.54
N TYR A 75 -1.07 -8.14 6.19
CA TYR A 75 -2.09 -9.12 5.81
C TYR A 75 -1.63 -10.01 4.65
N ARG A 76 -1.08 -9.42 3.59
CA ARG A 76 -0.54 -10.16 2.44
C ARG A 76 0.62 -11.08 2.84
N ILE A 77 1.57 -10.59 3.64
CA ILE A 77 2.71 -11.36 4.13
C ILE A 77 2.23 -12.54 4.98
N LEU A 78 1.29 -12.31 5.89
CA LEU A 78 0.75 -13.36 6.77
C LEU A 78 0.10 -14.49 5.96
N ILE A 79 -0.66 -14.17 4.92
CA ILE A 79 -1.26 -15.16 4.01
C ILE A 79 -0.18 -15.93 3.22
N LEU A 80 0.88 -15.25 2.81
CA LEU A 80 1.98 -15.92 2.12
C LEU A 80 2.71 -16.90 3.05
N LEU A 81 2.95 -16.53 4.31
CA LEU A 81 3.67 -17.34 5.29
C LEU A 81 2.85 -18.53 5.81
N LEU A 82 1.53 -18.35 5.99
CA LEU A 82 0.66 -19.38 6.57
C LEU A 82 -0.04 -20.21 5.48
N PRO A 83 0.35 -21.48 5.27
CA PRO A 83 -0.27 -22.33 4.26
C PRO A 83 -1.74 -22.66 4.55
N PHE A 84 -2.15 -22.60 5.82
CA PHE A 84 -3.55 -22.81 6.22
C PHE A 84 -4.47 -21.69 5.71
N LEU A 85 -4.05 -20.43 5.86
CA LEU A 85 -4.81 -19.27 5.35
C LEU A 85 -4.95 -19.31 3.83
N ARG A 86 -3.92 -19.82 3.15
CA ARG A 86 -3.92 -20.05 1.71
C ARG A 86 -5.13 -20.89 1.29
N GLN A 87 -5.24 -22.11 1.81
CA GLN A 87 -6.33 -23.02 1.46
C GLN A 87 -7.69 -22.45 1.86
N PHE A 88 -7.78 -21.83 3.04
CA PHE A 88 -9.03 -21.24 3.52
C PHE A 88 -9.55 -20.16 2.58
N ILE A 89 -8.70 -19.24 2.13
CA ILE A 89 -9.14 -18.15 1.28
C ILE A 89 -9.58 -18.65 -0.11
N LEU A 90 -8.95 -19.69 -0.67
CA LEU A 90 -9.39 -20.24 -1.97
C LEU A 90 -10.80 -20.78 -1.87
N LYS A 91 -11.08 -21.48 -0.77
CA LYS A 91 -12.40 -22.06 -0.52
C LYS A 91 -13.49 -20.99 -0.40
N LEU A 92 -13.16 -19.75 -0.05
CA LEU A 92 -14.12 -18.64 -0.06
C LEU A 92 -14.51 -18.18 -1.47
N TYR A 93 -13.63 -18.37 -2.47
CA TYR A 93 -13.91 -18.01 -3.86
C TYR A 93 -14.64 -19.11 -4.64
N VAL A 94 -14.68 -20.33 -4.09
CA VAL A 94 -15.24 -21.53 -4.71
C VAL A 94 -16.55 -21.92 -4.00
N ARG A 95 -17.53 -22.44 -4.74
CA ARG A 95 -18.78 -22.96 -4.12
C ARG A 95 -18.48 -24.16 -3.22
N GLU A 96 -19.23 -24.31 -2.14
CA GLU A 96 -18.99 -25.33 -1.10
C GLU A 96 -18.83 -26.77 -1.64
N GLY A 97 -19.50 -27.10 -2.75
CA GLY A 97 -19.43 -28.43 -3.39
C GLY A 97 -18.06 -28.84 -3.95
N PHE A 98 -17.14 -27.89 -4.20
CA PHE A 98 -15.84 -28.15 -4.83
C PHE A 98 -14.65 -28.06 -3.84
N SER A 99 -14.92 -28.09 -2.53
CA SER A 99 -13.90 -28.01 -1.47
C SER A 99 -12.84 -29.13 -1.54
N SER A 100 -13.21 -30.30 -2.08
CA SER A 100 -12.31 -31.45 -2.28
C SER A 100 -11.29 -31.18 -3.40
N ASP A 101 -11.73 -30.64 -4.54
CA ASP A 101 -10.87 -30.33 -5.69
C ASP A 101 -9.87 -29.23 -5.37
N VAL A 102 -10.29 -28.23 -4.58
CA VAL A 102 -9.40 -27.20 -4.06
C VAL A 102 -8.24 -27.80 -3.25
N SER A 103 -8.50 -28.81 -2.42
CA SER A 103 -7.45 -29.43 -1.61
C SER A 103 -6.43 -30.18 -2.48
N GLU A 104 -6.88 -30.81 -3.57
CA GLU A 104 -5.99 -31.52 -4.50
C GLU A 104 -5.13 -30.54 -5.31
N VAL A 105 -5.76 -29.51 -5.88
CA VAL A 105 -5.05 -28.44 -6.61
C VAL A 105 -3.99 -27.80 -5.72
N MET A 106 -4.33 -27.52 -4.45
CA MET A 106 -3.41 -26.91 -3.49
C MET A 106 -2.25 -27.81 -3.07
N ARG A 107 -2.34 -29.13 -3.27
CA ARG A 107 -1.27 -30.09 -3.01
C ARG A 107 -0.21 -30.07 -4.11
N CYS A 108 -0.62 -29.86 -5.35
CA CYS A 108 0.27 -29.81 -6.51
C CYS A 108 0.71 -28.38 -6.86
N ALA A 109 -0.09 -27.36 -6.54
CA ALA A 109 0.17 -25.98 -6.92
C ALA A 109 1.33 -25.35 -6.14
N THR A 110 2.24 -24.70 -6.88
CA THR A 110 3.34 -23.93 -6.31
C THR A 110 2.84 -22.62 -5.68
N ARG A 111 3.73 -21.88 -5.00
CA ARG A 111 3.39 -20.58 -4.39
C ARG A 111 3.02 -19.53 -5.43
N SER A 112 3.57 -19.61 -6.64
CA SER A 112 3.23 -18.74 -7.78
C SER A 112 1.88 -19.09 -8.37
N ASP A 113 1.57 -20.37 -8.57
CA ASP A 113 0.30 -20.81 -9.15
C ASP A 113 -0.87 -20.40 -8.26
N TRP A 114 -0.68 -20.53 -6.94
CA TRP A 114 -1.61 -20.00 -5.95
C TRP A 114 -1.98 -18.52 -6.18
N LEU A 115 -0.99 -17.67 -6.46
CA LEU A 115 -1.22 -16.24 -6.66
C LEU A 115 -2.01 -15.97 -7.95
N LEU A 116 -1.78 -16.76 -8.98
CA LEU A 116 -2.54 -16.70 -10.23
C LEU A 116 -3.97 -17.17 -10.01
N LEU A 117 -4.17 -18.30 -9.33
CA LEU A 117 -5.50 -18.83 -8.98
C LEU A 117 -6.28 -17.83 -8.13
N MET A 118 -5.64 -17.21 -7.15
CA MET A 118 -6.24 -16.14 -6.34
C MET A 118 -6.61 -14.91 -7.20
N SER A 119 -5.77 -14.54 -8.17
CA SER A 119 -6.04 -13.41 -9.06
C SER A 119 -7.22 -13.70 -9.99
N LEU A 120 -7.31 -14.94 -10.51
CA LEU A 120 -8.46 -15.40 -11.27
C LEU A 120 -9.73 -15.39 -10.42
N GLY A 121 -9.70 -15.97 -9.22
CA GLY A 121 -10.86 -16.01 -8.32
C GLY A 121 -11.37 -14.61 -7.91
N LYS A 122 -10.51 -13.59 -7.88
CA LYS A 122 -10.91 -12.20 -7.61
C LYS A 122 -11.54 -11.49 -8.80
N ASN A 123 -11.20 -11.90 -10.03
CA ASN A 123 -11.65 -11.25 -11.27
C ASN A 123 -12.79 -12.04 -11.96
N MET A 124 -13.04 -13.27 -11.56
CA MET A 124 -14.06 -14.15 -12.15
C MET A 124 -15.24 -14.35 -11.18
N GLU A 125 -16.42 -14.63 -11.74
CA GLU A 125 -17.56 -15.04 -10.94
C GLU A 125 -17.28 -16.39 -10.25
N SER A 126 -17.73 -16.55 -8.99
CA SER A 126 -17.52 -17.76 -8.21
C SER A 126 -18.01 -19.04 -8.90
N SER A 127 -19.07 -18.96 -9.70
CA SER A 127 -19.60 -20.10 -10.48
C SER A 127 -18.58 -20.59 -11.52
N VAL A 128 -18.08 -19.65 -12.35
CA VAL A 128 -17.12 -19.95 -13.43
C VAL A 128 -15.76 -20.36 -12.85
N PHE A 129 -15.34 -19.70 -11.78
CA PHE A 129 -14.09 -20.06 -11.11
C PHE A 129 -14.14 -21.47 -10.50
N SER A 130 -15.28 -21.87 -9.94
CA SER A 130 -15.45 -23.23 -9.39
C SER A 130 -15.34 -24.29 -10.49
N GLU A 131 -15.95 -24.06 -11.65
CA GLU A 131 -15.86 -24.96 -12.80
C GLU A 131 -14.43 -25.05 -13.35
N PHE A 132 -13.74 -23.90 -13.44
CA PHE A 132 -12.33 -23.85 -13.81
C PHE A 132 -11.46 -24.69 -12.85
N ILE A 133 -11.65 -24.55 -11.54
CA ILE A 133 -10.90 -25.32 -10.54
C ILE A 133 -11.18 -26.83 -10.68
N HIS A 134 -12.42 -27.22 -10.94
CA HIS A 134 -12.77 -28.62 -11.17
C HIS A 134 -12.09 -29.20 -12.43
N LEU A 135 -12.11 -28.47 -13.55
CA LEU A 135 -11.41 -28.87 -14.77
C LEU A 135 -9.91 -28.94 -14.56
N PHE A 136 -9.33 -27.96 -13.87
CA PHE A 136 -7.90 -27.95 -13.54
C PHE A 136 -7.50 -29.12 -12.64
N ALA A 137 -8.31 -29.47 -11.63
CA ALA A 137 -8.10 -30.63 -10.79
C ALA A 137 -8.15 -31.94 -11.59
N LYS A 138 -9.06 -32.03 -12.57
CA LYS A 138 -9.18 -33.20 -13.46
C LYS A 138 -7.95 -33.38 -14.35
N ASP A 139 -7.44 -32.29 -14.94
CA ASP A 139 -6.24 -32.33 -15.78
C ASP A 139 -4.98 -32.69 -14.98
N LEU A 140 -4.88 -32.20 -13.74
CA LEU A 140 -3.80 -32.59 -12.83
C LEU A 140 -3.83 -34.09 -12.50
N ARG A 141 -5.02 -34.68 -12.30
CA ARG A 141 -5.16 -36.13 -12.11
C ARG A 141 -4.75 -36.90 -13.36
N SER A 142 -5.23 -36.48 -14.53
CA SER A 142 -4.87 -37.10 -15.82
C SER A 142 -3.35 -37.11 -16.08
N SER A 143 -2.68 -36.00 -15.74
CA SER A 143 -1.23 -35.88 -15.87
C SER A 143 -0.48 -36.80 -14.90
N ALA A 144 -1.01 -36.99 -13.69
CA ALA A 144 -0.45 -37.93 -12.72
C ALA A 144 -0.62 -39.40 -13.16
N ASP A 145 -1.78 -39.74 -13.71
CA ASP A 145 -2.07 -41.09 -14.21
C ASP A 145 -1.18 -41.43 -15.43
N THR A 146 -0.97 -40.47 -16.34
CA THR A 146 -0.09 -40.65 -17.52
C THR A 146 1.36 -40.95 -17.11
N TYR A 147 1.88 -40.24 -16.10
CA TYR A 147 3.23 -40.48 -15.57
C TYR A 147 3.38 -41.87 -14.93
N SER A 148 2.30 -42.36 -14.29
CA SER A 148 2.31 -43.69 -13.65
C SER A 148 2.35 -44.85 -14.66
N MET A 149 1.80 -44.67 -15.88
CA MET A 149 1.88 -45.69 -16.94
C MET A 149 3.26 -45.74 -17.60
N ASP A 150 3.90 -44.58 -17.82
CA ASP A 150 5.27 -44.50 -18.37
C ASP A 150 6.33 -45.10 -17.42
N ASP A 151 6.19 -44.89 -16.11
CA ASP A 151 7.10 -45.50 -15.12
C ASP A 151 6.90 -47.03 -15.03
N GLN A 152 5.69 -47.53 -15.29
CA GLN A 152 5.40 -48.95 -15.31
C GLN A 152 5.93 -49.62 -16.59
N GLU A 153 5.84 -48.95 -17.74
CA GLU A 153 6.40 -49.43 -19.02
C GLU A 153 7.94 -49.53 -18.94
N LYS A 154 8.61 -48.52 -18.35
CA LYS A 154 10.06 -48.55 -18.15
C LYS A 154 10.53 -49.64 -17.18
N LYS A 155 9.69 -50.03 -16.21
CA LYS A 155 9.97 -51.17 -15.31
C LYS A 155 9.76 -52.54 -15.95
N LEU A 156 8.91 -52.64 -16.98
CA LEU A 156 8.72 -53.87 -17.75
C LEU A 156 9.76 -54.05 -18.87
N ALA A 157 10.43 -52.98 -19.29
CA ALA A 157 11.47 -53.01 -20.32
C ALA A 157 12.88 -53.38 -19.80
N ILE A 158 13.00 -53.85 -18.55
CA ILE A 158 14.25 -54.33 -17.91
C ILE A 158 14.10 -55.81 -17.57
#